data_AF-A0A940NNC5-F1
#
_entry.id   AF-A0A940NNC5-F1
#
_cell.length_a   1.000
_cell.length_b   1.000
_cell.length_c   1.000
_cell.angle_alpha   90.00
_cell.angle_beta   90.00
_cell.angle_gamma   90.00
#
_symmetry.space_group_name_H-M   'P 1'
#
loop_
_entity.id
_entity.type
_entity.pdbx_description
1 polymer ?
#
loop_
_entity_poly.entity_id
_entity_poly.type
_entity_poly.pdbx_seq_one_letter_code
_entity_poly.pdbx_strand_id
1 'polypeptide(L)' 'MGLIDCINEGVKVLDSAVLSAEAIKTEAERAEAYCGPVRKAMDTLRRCCDSAEAVVDCYDWPMPTYTDLLHRI' A
#
# COMPACT_ATOMS: atom_id res chain seq x y z
N MET A 1 -9.59 10.98 -11.93
CA MET A 1 -9.75 10.38 -10.60
C MET A 1 -8.65 10.96 -9.73
N GLY A 2 -8.96 11.53 -8.57
CA GLY A 2 -7.97 12.21 -7.74
C GLY A 2 -6.99 11.22 -7.09
N LEU A 3 -5.84 11.71 -6.62
CA LEU A 3 -4.85 10.89 -5.89
C LEU A 3 -5.44 10.32 -4.60
N ILE A 4 -6.29 11.10 -3.91
CA ILE A 4 -7.02 10.67 -2.72
C ILE A 4 -7.97 9.50 -3.06
N ASP A 5 -8.66 9.56 -4.20
CA ASP A 5 -9.53 8.46 -4.66
C ASP A 5 -8.70 7.20 -4.95
N CYS A 6 -7.53 7.33 -5.60
CA CYS A 6 -6.61 6.22 -5.87
C CYS A 6 -6.19 5.50 -4.58
N ILE A 7 -5.79 6.27 -3.56
CA ILE A 7 -5.39 5.74 -2.25
C ILE A 7 -6.57 5.06 -1.56
N ASN A 8 -7.74 5.71 -1.50
CA ASN A 8 -8.91 5.15 -0.85
C ASN A 8 -9.39 3.84 -1.50
N GLU A 9 -9.43 3.78 -2.82
CA GLU A 9 -9.76 2.53 -3.53
C GLU A 9 -8.67 1.47 -3.36
N GLY A 10 -7.39 1.87 -3.38
CA GLY A 10 -6.26 0.97 -3.12
C GLY A 10 -6.33 0.33 -1.74
N VAL A 11 -6.71 1.09 -0.70
CA VAL A 11 -6.92 0.57 0.66
C VAL A 11 -8.07 -0.45 0.69
N LYS A 12 -9.20 -0.16 0.06
CA LYS A 12 -10.33 -1.11 0.00
C LYS A 12 -9.96 -2.42 -0.70
N VAL A 13 -9.22 -2.32 -1.80
CA VAL A 13 -8.75 -3.50 -2.55
C VAL A 13 -7.78 -4.33 -1.71
N LEU A 14 -6.84 -3.68 -1.02
CA LEU A 14 -5.91 -4.36 -0.13
C LEU A 14 -6.63 -5.05 1.04
N ASP A 15 -7.56 -4.35 1.69
CA ASP A 15 -8.34 -4.88 2.80
C ASP A 15 -9.15 -6.11 2.36
N SER A 16 -9.84 -6.04 1.22
CA SER A 16 -10.56 -7.19 0.65
C SER A 16 -9.63 -8.37 0.32
N ALA A 17 -8.41 -8.11 -0.15
CA ALA A 17 -7.44 -9.16 -0.46
C ALA A 17 -6.92 -9.84 0.81
N VAL A 18 -6.66 -9.06 1.87
CA VAL A 18 -6.23 -9.58 3.19
C VAL A 18 -7.35 -10.42 3.81
N LEU A 19 -8.58 -9.91 3.88
CA LEU A 19 -9.73 -10.67 4.41
C LEU A 19 -9.95 -11.99 3.66
N SER A 20 -9.77 -11.97 2.33
CA SER A 20 -9.87 -13.18 1.51
C SER A 20 -8.75 -14.17 1.84
N ALA A 21 -7.51 -13.69 2.05
CA ALA A 21 -6.39 -14.54 2.42
C ALA A 21 -6.54 -15.12 3.83
N GLU A 22 -7.03 -14.34 4.80
CA GLU A 22 -7.29 -14.78 6.18
C GLU A 22 -8.38 -15.85 6.27
N ALA A 23 -9.36 -15.82 5.37
CA ALA A 23 -10.42 -16.83 5.30
C ALA A 23 -9.93 -18.21 4.80
N ILE A 24 -8.72 -18.30 4.23
CA ILE A 24 -8.14 -19.56 3.76
C ILE A 24 -7.65 -20.39 4.96
N LYS A 25 -8.11 -21.64 5.04
CA LYS A 25 -7.82 -22.56 6.17
C LYS A 25 -6.45 -23.24 6.06
N THR A 26 -5.97 -23.38 4.83
CA THR A 26 -4.78 -24.13 4.45
C THR A 26 -3.59 -23.19 4.41
N GLU A 27 -2.57 -23.47 5.23
CA GLU A 27 -1.41 -22.58 5.37
C GLU A 27 -0.67 -22.31 4.06
N ALA A 28 -0.53 -23.33 3.20
CA ALA A 28 0.13 -23.20 1.90
C ALA A 28 -0.63 -22.23 0.97
N GLU A 29 -1.93 -22.42 0.82
CA GLU A 29 -2.79 -21.57 -0.02
C GLU A 29 -2.89 -20.16 0.54
N ARG A 30 -2.91 -20.01 1.87
CA ARG A 30 -2.88 -18.69 2.52
C ARG A 30 -1.56 -17.98 2.22
N ALA A 31 -0.43 -18.66 2.33
CA ALA A 31 0.88 -18.10 1.98
C ALA A 31 0.94 -17.66 0.50
N GLU A 32 0.39 -18.45 -0.41
CA GLU A 32 0.27 -18.10 -1.83
C GLU A 32 -0.61 -16.85 -2.04
N ALA A 33 -1.73 -16.74 -1.31
CA ALA A 33 -2.63 -15.58 -1.36
C ALA A 33 -1.93 -14.29 -0.88
N TYR A 34 -1.10 -14.38 0.17
CA TYR A 34 -0.31 -13.24 0.62
C TYR A 34 0.81 -12.87 -0.37
N CYS A 35 1.54 -13.85 -0.88
CA CYS A 35 2.66 -13.63 -1.82
C CYS A 35 2.20 -13.10 -3.19
N GLY A 36 0.98 -13.43 -3.62
CA GLY A 36 0.39 -13.00 -4.88
C GLY A 36 -0.59 -11.83 -4.70
N PRO A 37 -1.90 -12.10 -4.56
CA PRO A 37 -2.96 -11.09 -4.49
C PRO A 37 -2.69 -9.94 -3.52
N VAL A 38 -2.36 -10.23 -2.25
CA VAL A 38 -2.15 -9.19 -1.24
C VAL A 38 -0.95 -8.32 -1.59
N ARG A 39 0.20 -8.93 -1.91
CA ARG A 39 1.40 -8.19 -2.32
C ARG A 39 1.16 -7.29 -3.52
N LYS A 40 0.41 -7.76 -4.53
CA LYS A 40 0.06 -6.96 -5.70
C LYS A 40 -0.83 -5.76 -5.36
N ALA A 41 -1.77 -5.95 -4.43
CA ALA A 41 -2.60 -4.85 -3.93
C ALA A 41 -1.76 -3.82 -3.14
N MET A 42 -0.81 -4.28 -2.30
CA MET A 42 0.14 -3.41 -1.60
C MET A 42 0.98 -2.59 -2.57
N ASP A 43 1.54 -3.21 -3.61
CA ASP A 43 2.35 -2.51 -4.63
C ASP A 43 1.53 -1.44 -5.37
N THR A 44 0.24 -1.71 -5.59
CA THR A 44 -0.66 -0.77 -6.27
C THR A 44 -0.96 0.44 -5.39
N LEU A 45 -1.33 0.19 -4.12
CA LEU A 45 -1.55 1.24 -3.13
C LEU A 45 -0.29 2.10 -2.93
N ARG A 46 0.88 1.45 -2.84
CA ARG A 46 2.16 2.16 -2.72
C ARG A 46 2.36 3.17 -3.85
N ARG A 47 2.11 2.80 -5.10
CA ARG A 47 2.25 3.71 -6.24
C ARG A 47 1.32 4.93 -6.17
N CYS A 48 0.09 4.76 -5.67
CA CYS A 48 -0.80 5.89 -5.41
C CYS A 48 -0.20 6.83 -4.34
N CYS A 49 0.33 6.27 -3.25
CA CYS A 49 0.98 7.04 -2.19
C CYS A 49 2.26 7.74 -2.66
N ASP A 50 3.14 7.06 -3.41
CA ASP A 50 4.36 7.64 -3.98
C ASP A 50 4.03 8.83 -4.91
N SER A 51 2.93 8.71 -5.67
CA SER A 51 2.44 9.79 -6.53
C SER A 51 1.88 10.97 -5.71
N ALA A 52 1.31 10.71 -4.54
CA ALA A 52 0.85 11.74 -3.62
C ALA A 52 2.03 12.43 -2.92
N GLU A 53 3.04 11.68 -2.48
CA GLU A 53 4.28 12.22 -1.90
C GLU A 53 4.97 13.20 -2.85
N ALA A 54 4.97 12.91 -4.16
CA ALA A 54 5.59 13.79 -5.16
C ALA A 54 4.89 15.14 -5.37
N VAL A 55 3.63 15.29 -4.94
CA VAL A 55 2.83 16.51 -5.14
C VAL A 55 2.47 17.24 -3.85
N VAL A 56 2.45 16.53 -2.72
CA VAL A 56 2.20 17.14 -1.40
C VAL A 56 3.48 17.80 -0.91
N ASP A 57 3.33 18.97 -0.29
CA ASP A 57 4.45 19.68 0.31
C ASP A 57 5.09 18.86 1.45
N CYS A 58 6.40 18.98 1.63
CA CYS A 58 7.13 18.21 2.63
C CYS A 58 6.73 18.54 4.09
N TYR A 59 6.15 19.71 4.35
CA TYR A 59 5.61 20.06 5.67
C TYR A 59 4.23 19.44 5.94
N ASP A 60 3.47 19.14 4.88
CA ASP A 60 2.12 18.57 4.97
C ASP A 60 2.12 17.03 4.82
N TRP A 61 3.19 16.44 4.30
CA TRP A 61 3.33 14.98 4.16
C TRP A 61 3.62 14.34 5.53
N PRO A 62 2.77 13.41 6.02
CA PRO A 62 2.85 12.90 7.39
C PRO A 62 3.98 11.88 7.61
N MET A 63 4.62 11.41 6.55
CA MET A 63 5.68 10.42 6.60
C MET A 63 7.03 11.07 6.28
N PRO A 64 8.14 10.66 6.93
CA PRO A 64 9.47 11.09 6.50
C PRO A 64 9.71 10.64 5.06
N THR A 65 10.28 11.52 4.24
CA THR A 65 10.60 11.17 2.85
C THR A 65 11.70 10.11 2.80
N TYR A 66 11.85 9.42 1.67
CA TYR A 66 12.96 8.47 1.51
C TYR A 66 14.34 9.10 1.73
N THR A 67 14.50 10.37 1.36
CA THR A 67 15.72 11.14 1.61
C THR A 67 15.94 11.36 3.10
N ASP A 68 14.89 11.66 3.86
CA ASP A 68 14.98 11.77 5.32
C ASP A 68 15.37 10.43 5.94
N LEU A 69 14.77 9.33 5.50
CA LEU A 69 15.07 8.01 6.05
C LEU A 69 16.52 7.56 5.81
N LEU A 70 17.12 7.95 4.68
CA LEU A 70 18.46 7.48 4.30
C LEU A 70 19.59 8.42 4.75
N HIS A 71 19.34 9.73 4.82
CA HIS A 71 20.40 10.72 5.00
C HIS A 71 20.28 11.56 6.28
N ARG A 72 19.16 11.47 7.00
CA ARG A 72 18.97 12.19 8.26
C ARG A 72 19.58 11.37 9.40
N ILE A 73 20.89 11.59 9.63
CA ILE A 73 21.62 11.17 10.83
C ILE A 73 21.57 12.30 11.86
#